data_AF-A0A816C9B5-F1
#
_entry.id   AF-A0A816C9B5-F1
#
_cell.length_a   1.000
_cell.length_b   1.000
_cell.length_c   1.000
_cell.angle_alpha   90.00
_cell.angle_beta   90.00
_cell.angle_gamma   90.00
#
_symmetry.space_group_name_H-M   'P 1'
#
loop_
_entity.id
_entity.type
_entity.pdbx_description
1 polymer ?
#
loop_
_entity_poly.entity_id
_entity_poly.type
_entity_poly.pdbx_seq_one_letter_code
_entity_poly.pdbx_strand_id
1 'polypeptide(L)'
;MKSKPLRKFLPHVEPNCRIINLYGPAECTIAATYHVLTPEDLHSASIPIGRPMPNYQCYVLDEYLQLVGINQLGELYIGGAGVFSGYYGRDDLSKKALIDIRGQRCYKTGDLARLD
;
A
#
# COMPACT_ATOMS: atom_id res chain seq x y z
N MET A 1 20.46 5.35 3.89
CA MET A 1 20.60 6.61 3.11
C MET A 1 19.32 7.41 3.31
N LYS A 2 19.37 8.53 4.04
CA LYS A 2 18.17 9.30 4.46
C LYS A 2 17.48 9.92 3.24
N SER A 3 16.16 10.05 3.22
CA SER A 3 15.37 10.55 2.08
C SER A 3 15.67 12.03 1.74
N LYS A 4 16.77 12.27 1.03
CA LYS A 4 17.24 13.59 0.57
C LYS A 4 16.21 14.45 -0.19
N PRO A 5 15.21 13.93 -0.93
CA PRO A 5 14.30 14.78 -1.71
C PRO A 5 13.32 15.57 -0.83
N LEU A 6 12.71 14.92 0.17
CA LEU A 6 11.61 15.53 0.94
C LEU A 6 12.08 16.73 1.76
N ARG A 7 13.27 16.63 2.38
CA ARG A 7 13.89 17.73 3.12
C ARG A 7 14.13 18.99 2.29
N LYS A 8 14.32 18.86 0.97
CA LYS A 8 14.47 20.02 0.08
C LYS A 8 13.15 20.72 -0.19
N PHE A 9 12.05 19.99 -0.14
CA PHE A 9 10.72 20.51 -0.48
C PHE A 9 10.01 21.13 0.72
N LEU A 10 10.22 20.61 1.93
CA LEU A 10 9.54 21.06 3.15
C LEU A 10 9.62 22.57 3.44
N PRO A 11 10.74 23.28 3.20
CA PRO A 11 10.79 24.73 3.41
C PRO A 11 9.81 25.53 2.53
N HIS A 12 9.27 24.91 1.47
CA HIS A 12 8.30 25.51 0.55
C HIS A 12 6.86 25.09 0.83
N VAL A 13 6.62 24.29 1.87
CA VAL A 13 5.30 23.85 2.28
C VAL A 13 4.79 24.81 3.34
N GLU A 14 3.55 25.26 3.20
CA GLU A 14 2.89 26.11 4.19
C GLU A 14 2.95 25.46 5.59
N PRO A 15 3.36 26.19 6.66
CA PRO A 15 3.65 25.60 7.97
C PRO A 15 2.51 24.79 8.61
N ASN A 16 1.26 25.05 8.21
CA ASN A 16 0.06 24.39 8.71
C ASN A 16 -0.49 23.31 7.76
N CYS A 17 0.22 23.00 6.68
CA CYS A 17 -0.18 21.97 5.72
C CYS A 17 0.19 20.58 6.24
N ARG A 18 -0.68 19.60 5.97
CA ARG A 18 -0.41 18.18 6.22
C ARG A 18 0.03 17.53 4.92
N ILE A 19 1.18 16.87 4.97
CA ILE A 19 1.66 16.04 3.85
C ILE A 19 1.19 14.61 4.09
N ILE A 20 0.52 14.04 3.10
CA ILE A 20 -0.02 12.69 3.16
C ILE A 20 0.57 11.90 1.98
N ASN A 21 1.27 10.82 2.29
CA ASN A 21 1.68 9.85 1.29
C ASN A 21 0.51 8.89 1.06
N LEU A 22 0.01 8.84 -0.17
CA LEU A 22 -1.06 7.94 -0.59
C LEU A 22 -0.48 6.84 -1.46
N TYR A 23 -0.95 5.62 -1.28
CA TYR A 23 -0.61 4.51 -2.15
C TYR A 23 -1.85 3.69 -2.47
N GLY A 24 -1.96 3.28 -3.73
CA GLY A 24 -2.98 2.37 -4.21
C GLY A 24 -2.87 2.18 -5.71
N PRO A 25 -2.96 0.94 -6.21
CA PRO A 25 -3.10 0.68 -7.64
C PRO A 25 -4.51 1.08 -8.12
N ALA A 26 -4.67 1.23 -9.44
CA ALA A 26 -5.96 1.60 -10.05
C ALA A 26 -7.06 0.57 -9.73
N GLU A 27 -6.69 -0.70 -9.66
CA GLU A 27 -7.53 -1.84 -9.27
C GLU A 27 -8.06 -1.75 -7.84
N CYS A 28 -7.51 -0.83 -7.03
CA CYS A 28 -7.92 -0.53 -5.67
C CYS A 28 -8.46 0.90 -5.52
N THR A 29 -8.96 1.53 -6.59
CA THR A 29 -9.64 2.84 -6.57
C THR A 29 -8.78 3.98 -6.01
N ILE A 30 -7.67 4.27 -6.70
CA ILE A 30 -6.74 5.40 -6.44
C ILE A 30 -5.88 5.22 -5.20
N ALA A 31 -6.47 5.10 -4.01
CA ALA A 31 -5.74 4.99 -2.76
C ALA A 31 -6.35 3.91 -1.86
N ALA A 32 -5.49 3.00 -1.41
CA ALA A 32 -5.82 1.93 -0.48
C ALA A 32 -5.16 2.15 0.88
N THR A 33 -4.02 2.83 0.93
CA THR A 33 -3.31 3.17 2.17
C THR A 33 -2.93 4.64 2.22
N TYR A 34 -2.71 5.13 3.44
CA TYR A 34 -2.23 6.48 3.66
C TYR A 34 -1.27 6.53 4.84
N HIS A 35 -0.28 7.42 4.72
CA HIS A 35 0.62 7.81 5.79
C HIS A 35 0.63 9.31 5.95
N VAL A 36 0.36 9.79 7.16
CA VAL A 36 0.46 11.23 7.49
C VAL A 36 1.90 11.47 7.92
N LEU A 37 2.63 12.28 7.17
CA LEU A 37 4.03 12.55 7.43
C LEU A 37 4.23 13.18 8.82
N THR A 38 5.18 12.65 9.58
CA THR A 38 5.62 13.18 10.88
C THR A 38 7.07 13.68 10.81
N PRO A 39 7.53 14.47 11.81
CA PRO A 39 8.93 14.89 11.87
C PRO A 39 9.92 13.70 11.87
N GLU A 40 9.57 12.56 12.46
CA GLU A 40 10.40 11.37 12.54
C GLU A 40 10.70 10.77 11.15
N ASP A 41 9.72 10.83 10.23
CA ASP A 41 9.87 10.34 8.86
C ASP A 41 11.01 11.05 8.10
N LEU A 42 11.32 12.29 8.48
CA LEU A 42 12.39 13.08 7.87
C LEU A 42 13.78 12.52 8.19
N HIS A 43 13.87 11.63 9.17
CA HIS A 43 15.09 10.96 9.58
C HIS A 43 15.16 9.51 9.06
N SER A 44 14.05 8.98 8.54
CA SER A 44 13.96 7.64 7.95
C SER A 44 14.64 7.54 6.58
N ALA A 45 14.95 6.31 6.19
CA ALA A 45 15.46 5.99 4.85
C ALA A 45 14.35 6.05 3.77
N SER A 46 13.10 5.80 4.15
CA SER A 46 11.93 5.76 3.29
C SER A 46 10.70 6.29 4.02
N ILE A 47 9.72 6.79 3.27
CA ILE A 47 8.42 7.20 3.80
C ILE A 47 7.48 6.00 3.67
N PRO A 48 6.84 5.54 4.76
CA PRO A 48 5.87 4.45 4.69
C PRO A 48 4.70 4.77 3.77
N ILE A 49 4.08 3.72 3.21
CA ILE A 49 2.74 3.82 2.61
C ILE A 49 1.62 3.83 3.67
N GLY A 50 1.99 3.58 4.93
CA GLY A 50 1.16 3.75 6.11
C GLY A 50 0.16 2.62 6.31
N ARG A 51 -1.06 2.98 6.69
CA ARG A 51 -2.11 2.02 7.08
C ARG A 51 -3.27 2.00 6.07
N PRO A 52 -4.07 0.92 6.03
CA PRO A 52 -5.24 0.86 5.16
C PRO A 52 -6.22 2.02 5.42
N MET A 53 -6.82 2.52 4.35
CA MET A 53 -7.99 3.40 4.43
C MET A 53 -9.20 2.63 5.02
N PRO A 54 -10.22 3.32 5.55
CA PRO A 54 -11.45 2.67 6.00
C PRO A 54 -12.03 1.76 4.91
N ASN A 55 -12.50 0.57 5.30
CA ASN A 55 -13.03 -0.47 4.41
C ASN A 55 -12.01 -1.13 3.46
N TYR A 56 -10.71 -0.88 3.65
CA TYR A 56 -9.63 -1.65 3.04
C TYR A 56 -8.94 -2.55 4.07
N GLN A 57 -8.37 -3.64 3.57
CA GLN A 57 -7.48 -4.53 4.30
C GLN A 57 -6.21 -4.72 3.48
N CYS A 58 -5.05 -4.75 4.13
CA CYS A 58 -3.78 -5.05 3.49
C CYS A 58 -3.15 -6.26 4.16
N TYR A 59 -2.59 -7.15 3.34
CA TYR A 59 -1.86 -8.33 3.78
C TYR A 59 -0.48 -8.32 3.14
N VAL A 60 0.54 -8.66 3.91
CA VAL A 60 1.89 -8.92 3.37
C VAL A 60 2.12 -10.41 3.51
N LEU A 61 2.24 -11.11 2.39
CA LEU A 61 2.24 -12.57 2.33
C LEU A 61 3.53 -13.12 1.71
N ASP A 62 3.92 -14.33 2.12
CA ASP A 62 4.96 -15.10 1.46
C ASP A 62 4.43 -15.83 0.20
N GLU A 63 5.30 -16.61 -0.45
CA GLU A 63 4.96 -17.40 -1.65
C GLU A 63 3.89 -18.49 -1.40
N TYR A 64 3.66 -18.87 -0.15
CA TYR A 64 2.65 -19.85 0.28
C TYR A 64 1.37 -19.18 0.79
N LEU A 65 1.20 -17.87 0.53
CA LEU A 65 0.08 -17.05 0.97
C LEU A 65 -0.10 -17.01 2.51
N GLN A 66 1.00 -17.14 3.25
CA GLN A 66 1.02 -17.00 4.71
C GLN A 66 1.45 -15.59 5.12
N LEU A 67 0.92 -15.09 6.23
CA LEU A 67 1.33 -13.79 6.78
C LEU A 67 2.82 -13.81 7.13
N VAL A 68 3.56 -12.84 6.62
CA VAL A 68 4.95 -12.63 7.06
C VAL A 68 4.98 -11.89 8.41
N GLY A 69 6.07 -12.08 9.15
CA GLY A 69 6.31 -11.35 10.40
C GLY A 69 6.71 -9.88 10.19
N ILE A 70 6.79 -9.13 11.29
CA ILE A 70 7.33 -7.75 11.27
C ILE A 70 8.75 -7.75 10.69
N ASN A 71 9.06 -6.76 9.87
CA ASN A 71 10.29 -6.55 9.11
C ASN A 71 10.64 -7.63 8.07
N GLN A 72 9.79 -8.64 7.86
CA GLN A 72 9.98 -9.63 6.80
C GLN A 72 9.41 -9.12 5.49
N LEU A 73 10.13 -9.39 4.40
CA LEU A 73 9.71 -9.05 3.06
C LEU A 73 8.64 -10.04 2.58
N GLY A 74 7.56 -9.52 2.00
CA GLY A 74 6.55 -10.32 1.32
C GLY A 74 5.85 -9.49 0.25
N GLU A 75 4.90 -10.11 -0.45
CA GLU A 75 4.10 -9.45 -1.47
C GLU A 75 2.84 -8.82 -0.85
N LEU A 76 2.47 -7.62 -1.29
CA LEU A 76 1.31 -6.88 -0.81
C LEU A 76 0.03 -7.31 -1.53
N TYR A 77 -1.00 -7.63 -0.76
CA TYR A 77 -2.35 -7.92 -1.23
C TYR A 77 -3.33 -6.93 -0.61
N ILE A 78 -4.27 -6.44 -1.40
CA ILE A 78 -5.25 -5.43 -0.97
C ILE A 78 -6.66 -5.98 -1.11
N GLY A 79 -7.37 -6.10 0.00
CA GLY A 79 -8.78 -6.43 0.06
C GLY A 79 -9.64 -5.20 0.36
N GLY A 80 -10.95 -5.33 0.13
CA GLY A 80 -11.94 -4.40 0.66
C GLY A 80 -12.84 -3.79 -0.40
N ALA A 81 -13.59 -2.76 0.00
CA ALA A 81 -14.68 -2.18 -0.80
C ALA A 81 -14.21 -1.54 -2.12
N GLY A 82 -12.96 -1.06 -2.19
CA GLY A 82 -12.42 -0.43 -3.38
C GLY A 82 -11.69 -1.36 -4.34
N VAL A 83 -11.67 -2.67 -4.07
CA VAL A 83 -11.15 -3.66 -5.00
C VAL A 83 -12.11 -3.82 -6.16
N PHE A 84 -11.62 -3.56 -7.38
CA PHE A 84 -12.36 -3.70 -8.62
C PHE A 84 -13.02 -5.08 -8.79
N SER A 85 -13.98 -5.17 -9.70
CA SER A 85 -14.64 -6.44 -10.05
C SER A 85 -13.82 -7.30 -11.02
N GLY A 86 -12.80 -6.73 -11.66
CA GLY A 86 -11.99 -7.37 -12.69
C GLY A 86 -11.73 -6.45 -13.89
N TYR A 87 -10.92 -6.94 -14.82
CA TYR A 87 -10.64 -6.29 -16.09
C TYR A 87 -11.73 -6.62 -17.12
N TYR A 88 -12.34 -5.59 -17.72
CA TYR A 88 -13.42 -5.77 -18.69
C TYR A 88 -13.00 -6.62 -19.90
N GLY A 89 -13.77 -7.68 -20.19
CA GLY A 89 -13.50 -8.60 -21.30
C GLY A 89 -12.24 -9.47 -21.11
N ARG A 90 -11.64 -9.48 -19.92
CA ARG A 90 -10.37 -10.16 -19.61
C ARG A 90 -10.49 -10.99 -18.33
N ASP A 91 -11.40 -11.95 -18.34
CA ASP A 91 -11.64 -12.87 -17.22
C ASP A 91 -10.39 -13.69 -16.86
N ASP A 92 -9.56 -14.01 -17.85
CA ASP A 92 -8.28 -14.69 -17.68
C ASP A 92 -7.31 -13.91 -16.78
N LEU A 93 -7.26 -12.59 -16.95
CA LEU A 93 -6.43 -11.72 -16.12
C LEU A 93 -7.09 -11.46 -14.77
N SER A 94 -8.41 -11.27 -14.74
CA SER A 94 -9.16 -11.02 -13.51
C SER A 94 -8.99 -12.16 -12.52
N LYS A 95 -9.07 -13.41 -12.97
CA LYS A 95 -8.86 -14.60 -12.12
C LYS A 95 -7.43 -14.75 -11.60
N LYS A 96 -6.43 -14.21 -12.30
CA LYS A 96 -5.02 -14.22 -11.87
C LYS A 96 -4.72 -13.11 -10.87
N ALA A 97 -5.39 -11.97 -11.01
CA ALA A 97 -5.18 -10.78 -10.20
C ALA A 97 -6.01 -10.80 -8.90
N LEU A 98 -7.19 -11.41 -8.91
CA LEU A 98 -8.08 -11.49 -7.75
C LEU A 98 -7.93 -12.84 -7.05
N ILE A 99 -7.41 -12.81 -5.83
CA ILE A 99 -7.13 -14.00 -5.00
C ILE A 99 -8.01 -13.97 -3.76
N ASP A 100 -8.53 -15.14 -3.34
CA ASP A 100 -9.19 -15.27 -2.04
C ASP A 100 -8.14 -15.40 -0.94
N ILE A 101 -8.14 -14.44 -0.02
CA ILE A 101 -7.31 -14.46 1.19
C ILE A 101 -8.26 -14.48 2.39
N ARG A 102 -8.37 -15.63 3.05
CA ARG A 102 -9.20 -15.82 4.25
C ARG A 102 -10.68 -15.47 4.04
N GLY A 103 -11.25 -15.86 2.89
CA GLY A 103 -12.65 -15.59 2.54
C GLY A 103 -12.89 -14.18 2.02
N GLN A 104 -11.82 -13.42 1.76
CA GLN A 104 -11.90 -12.07 1.23
C GLN A 104 -11.21 -11.98 -0.13
N ARG A 105 -11.92 -11.44 -1.12
CA ARG A 105 -11.37 -11.13 -2.44
C ARG A 105 -10.36 -9.99 -2.34
N CYS A 106 -9.10 -10.28 -2.67
CA CYS A 106 -7.98 -9.35 -2.64
C CYS A 106 -7.34 -9.20 -4.03
N TYR A 107 -6.88 -8.01 -4.36
CA TYR A 107 -6.02 -7.75 -5.50
C TYR A 107 -4.56 -8.06 -5.16
N LYS A 108 -3.93 -8.88 -5.99
CA LYS A 108 -2.49 -9.18 -5.97
C LYS A 108 -1.72 -8.04 -6.63
N THR A 109 -1.03 -7.22 -5.84
CA THR A 109 -0.42 -5.98 -6.36
C THR A 109 0.84 -6.20 -7.19
N GLY A 110 1.59 -7.27 -6.92
CA GLY A 110 2.94 -7.46 -7.45
C GLY A 110 4.02 -6.67 -6.68
N ASP A 111 3.64 -5.83 -5.71
CA ASP A 111 4.56 -5.00 -4.95
C ASP A 111 5.13 -5.75 -3.75
N LEU A 112 6.43 -5.55 -3.48
CA LEU A 112 7.08 -6.05 -2.28
C LEU A 112 6.97 -5.03 -1.14
N ALA A 113 6.56 -5.51 0.02
CA ALA A 113 6.37 -4.73 1.23
C ALA A 113 6.88 -5.47 2.46
N ARG A 114 6.98 -4.73 3.57
CA ARG A 114 7.21 -5.28 4.90
C ARG A 114 6.34 -4.52 5.90
N LEU A 115 6.00 -5.17 7.00
CA LEU A 115 5.38 -4.52 8.14
C LEU A 115 6.47 -3.92 9.02
N ASP A 116 6.29 -2.68 9.46
CA ASP A 116 7.20 -1.99 10.36
C ASP A 116 6.65 -1.97 11.79
#